data_AF-A0A847GU25-F1
#
_entry.id   AF-A0A847GU25-F1
#
_cell.length_a   1.000
_cell.length_b   1.000
_cell.length_c   1.000
_cell.angle_alpha   90.00
_cell.angle_beta   90.00
_cell.angle_gamma   90.00
#
_symmetry.space_group_name_H-M   'P 1'
#
loop_
_entity.id
_entity.type
_entity.pdbx_description
1 polymer ?
#
loop_
_entity_poly.entity_id
_entity_poly.type
_entity_poly.pdbx_seq_one_letter_code
_entity_poly.pdbx_strand_id
1 'polypeptide(L)'
;MHTAFVHDPDDKTVAGVRIREWIYGWPCGNYVVQYADGSRAILPVRLTNNIKRFDTASASRATLDNRYAWTIDDANGAPVHLFQWEWVNPKPDEEIVRVVAEHDGVLDVSLSVFAVSGRVVRSDTVADTGHGR
;
A
#
# COMPACT_ATOMS: atom_id res chain seq x y z
N MET A 1 7.76 1.77 0.27
CA MET A 1 7.00 2.65 1.18
C MET A 1 6.26 3.68 0.34
N HIS A 2 4.99 3.94 0.70
CA HIS A 2 4.09 4.76 -0.08
C HIS A 2 3.29 5.70 0.82
N THR A 3 2.82 6.80 0.25
CA THR A 3 1.95 7.75 0.95
C THR A 3 1.10 8.55 -0.04
N ALA A 4 0.10 9.29 0.46
CA ALA A 4 -0.75 10.16 -0.35
C ALA A 4 -0.84 11.59 0.20
N PHE A 5 -0.88 12.57 -0.70
CA PHE A 5 -1.25 13.97 -0.43
C PHE A 5 -2.64 14.22 -1.02
N VAL A 6 -3.57 14.84 -0.28
CA VAL A 6 -4.89 15.22 -0.83
C VAL A 6 -4.82 16.66 -1.32
N HIS A 7 -5.14 16.92 -2.60
CA HIS A 7 -5.06 18.26 -3.21
C HIS A 7 -6.41 19.00 -3.24
N ASP A 8 -7.11 19.08 -2.11
CA ASP A 8 -8.38 19.82 -2.01
C ASP A 8 -8.22 21.10 -1.16
N PRO A 9 -8.31 22.31 -1.77
CA PRO A 9 -8.14 23.58 -1.06
C PRO A 9 -9.29 23.93 -0.11
N ASP A 10 -10.44 23.24 -0.19
CA ASP A 10 -11.61 23.42 0.67
C ASP A 10 -11.76 22.29 1.71
N ASP A 11 -10.71 21.46 1.94
CA ASP A 11 -10.75 20.30 2.83
C ASP A 11 -10.99 20.68 4.31
N LYS A 12 -12.28 20.80 4.67
CA LYS A 12 -12.78 20.73 6.05
C LYS A 12 -13.57 19.44 6.29
N THR A 13 -13.57 18.53 5.32
CA THR A 13 -14.76 17.74 5.00
C THR A 13 -14.44 16.50 4.16
N VAL A 14 -14.17 15.40 4.87
CA VAL A 14 -14.80 14.09 4.61
C VAL A 14 -16.35 14.18 4.68
N ALA A 15 -16.93 15.36 4.96
CA ALA A 15 -18.36 15.62 5.00
C ALA A 15 -18.97 15.61 3.58
N GLY A 16 -19.39 14.42 3.17
CA GLY A 16 -20.18 14.21 1.95
C GLY A 16 -19.77 12.97 1.18
N VAL A 17 -18.56 12.47 1.41
CA VAL A 17 -18.06 11.29 0.71
C VAL A 17 -18.80 10.05 1.22
N ARG A 18 -19.37 9.30 0.28
CA ARG A 18 -20.25 8.15 0.45
C ARG A 18 -19.56 7.00 1.19
N ILE A 19 -19.36 7.13 2.50
CA ILE A 19 -18.71 6.15 3.39
C ILE A 19 -19.25 4.72 3.20
N ARG A 20 -20.52 4.56 2.82
CA ARG A 20 -21.14 3.25 2.56
C ARG A 20 -20.64 2.53 1.31
N GLU A 21 -20.11 3.23 0.31
CA GLU A 21 -19.68 2.60 -0.94
C GLU A 21 -18.26 2.01 -0.85
N TRP A 22 -17.46 2.46 0.13
CA TRP A 22 -16.03 2.18 0.20
C TRP A 22 -15.60 1.64 1.57
N ILE A 23 -16.25 0.57 2.00
CA ILE A 23 -15.99 -0.11 3.28
C ILE A 23 -14.54 -0.61 3.44
N TYR A 24 -13.77 -0.69 2.34
CA TYR A 24 -12.37 -1.11 2.30
C TYR A 24 -11.39 0.03 1.97
N GLY A 25 -11.77 1.28 2.29
CA GLY A 25 -10.94 2.48 2.10
C GLY A 25 -11.20 3.21 0.77
N TRP A 26 -10.77 4.48 0.70
CA TRP A 26 -11.03 5.34 -0.45
C TRP A 26 -10.12 5.00 -1.63
N PRO A 27 -10.63 4.94 -2.87
CA PRO A 27 -9.82 4.79 -4.09
C PRO A 27 -8.71 5.83 -4.21
N CYS A 28 -7.50 5.36 -4.54
CA CYS A 28 -6.33 6.21 -4.83
C CYS A 28 -5.57 5.74 -6.08
N GLY A 29 -6.16 4.84 -6.87
CA GLY A 29 -5.49 4.17 -7.98
C GLY A 29 -5.00 2.75 -7.68
N ASN A 30 -4.06 2.28 -8.50
CA ASN A 30 -3.55 0.91 -8.51
C ASN A 30 -2.04 0.87 -8.74
N TYR A 31 -1.38 -0.17 -8.23
CA TYR A 31 -0.17 -0.68 -8.87
C TYR A 31 -0.54 -1.78 -9.87
N VAL A 32 -0.05 -1.65 -11.08
CA VAL A 32 -0.14 -2.69 -12.11
C VAL A 32 1.23 -3.34 -12.26
N VAL A 33 1.32 -4.60 -11.84
CA VAL A 33 2.52 -5.44 -11.97
C VAL A 33 2.41 -6.21 -13.28
N GLN A 34 3.43 -6.12 -14.13
CA GLN A 34 3.54 -6.84 -15.39
C GLN A 34 4.64 -7.89 -15.27
N TYR A 35 4.30 -9.13 -15.62
CA TYR A 35 5.22 -10.26 -15.61
C TYR A 35 5.81 -10.51 -17.01
N ALA A 36 6.94 -11.21 -17.07
CA ALA A 36 7.60 -11.57 -18.33
C ALA A 36 6.71 -12.46 -19.23
N ASP A 37 5.83 -13.28 -18.65
CA ASP A 37 4.84 -14.09 -19.37
C ASP A 37 3.70 -13.27 -20.02
N GLY A 38 3.71 -11.94 -19.83
CA GLY A 38 2.72 -10.99 -20.35
C GLY A 38 1.47 -10.85 -19.47
N SER A 39 1.33 -11.65 -18.42
CA SER A 39 0.24 -11.54 -17.45
C SER A 39 0.41 -10.34 -16.51
N ARG A 40 -0.66 -10.02 -15.77
CA ARG A 40 -0.70 -8.84 -14.90
C ARG A 40 -1.35 -9.15 -13.56
N ALA A 41 -0.86 -8.50 -12.51
CA ALA A 41 -1.54 -8.40 -11.22
C ALA A 41 -1.89 -6.93 -10.94
N ILE A 42 -3.08 -6.71 -10.37
CA ILE A 42 -3.58 -5.39 -10.00
C ILE A 42 -3.67 -5.31 -8.48
N LEU A 43 -2.98 -4.32 -7.92
CA LEU A 43 -2.90 -4.07 -6.50
C LEU A 43 -3.62 -2.73 -6.22
N PRO A 44 -4.85 -2.75 -5.70
CA PRO A 44 -5.60 -1.52 -5.45
C PRO A 44 -4.99 -0.74 -4.28
N VAL A 45 -4.70 0.54 -4.51
CA VAL A 45 -4.22 1.45 -3.48
C VAL A 45 -5.40 2.17 -2.87
N ARG A 46 -5.51 2.10 -1.54
CA ARG A 46 -6.69 2.54 -0.81
C ARG A 46 -6.32 3.37 0.42
N LEU A 47 -6.75 4.62 0.45
CA LEU A 47 -6.62 5.49 1.61
C LEU A 47 -7.46 4.95 2.76
N THR A 48 -6.84 4.89 3.95
CA THR A 48 -7.32 4.25 5.19
C THR A 48 -7.30 2.74 5.24
N ASN A 49 -6.87 2.07 4.18
CA ASN A 49 -6.68 0.62 4.17
C ASN A 49 -5.20 0.23 4.09
N ASN A 50 -4.51 0.49 2.97
CA ASN A 50 -3.08 0.19 2.81
C ASN A 50 -2.18 1.43 2.82
N ILE A 51 -2.75 2.64 2.71
CA ILE A 51 -2.04 3.92 2.86
C ILE A 51 -2.83 4.90 3.73
N LYS A 52 -2.15 5.93 4.24
CA LYS A 52 -2.76 7.11 4.89
C LYS A 52 -2.16 8.40 4.36
N ARG A 53 -2.74 9.52 4.81
CA ARG A 53 -2.16 10.84 4.63
C ARG A 53 -0.81 10.90 5.35
N PHE A 54 0.18 11.41 4.64
CA PHE A 54 1.55 11.54 5.15
C PHE A 54 1.69 12.59 6.28
N ASP A 55 0.80 13.59 6.32
CA ASP A 55 0.81 14.76 7.19
C ASP A 55 0.05 14.57 8.52
N THR A 56 -0.54 13.40 8.73
CA THR A 56 -1.43 13.14 9.86
C THR A 56 -0.83 12.10 10.79
N ALA A 57 -0.65 12.47 12.07
CA ALA A 57 -0.10 11.61 13.11
C ALA A 57 -0.72 10.20 13.11
N SER A 58 0.06 9.19 12.73
CA SER A 58 -0.39 7.80 12.55
C SER A 58 -0.74 7.09 13.88
N ALA A 59 -0.42 7.69 15.03
CA ALA A 59 -0.48 7.06 16.35
C ALA A 59 -1.87 6.50 16.76
N SER A 60 -2.94 6.88 16.05
CA SER A 60 -4.31 6.54 16.44
C SER A 60 -5.07 5.62 15.48
N ARG A 61 -4.49 5.20 14.33
CA ARG A 61 -5.28 4.44 13.34
C ARG A 61 -4.45 3.38 12.62
N ALA A 62 -4.60 2.14 13.07
CA ALA A 62 -4.18 0.95 12.31
C ALA A 62 -4.71 1.04 10.87
N THR A 63 -3.86 0.70 9.90
CA THR A 63 -4.25 0.45 8.51
C THR A 63 -4.27 -1.06 8.36
N LEU A 64 -5.36 -1.63 7.83
CA LEU A 64 -5.60 -3.08 7.88
C LEU A 64 -4.46 -3.88 7.24
N ASP A 65 -3.95 -3.39 6.10
CA ASP A 65 -2.91 -4.07 5.33
C ASP A 65 -1.53 -3.41 5.47
N ASN A 66 -1.35 -2.50 6.42
CA ASN A 66 -0.07 -1.85 6.64
C ASN A 66 0.72 -2.57 7.74
N ARG A 67 1.98 -2.87 7.44
CA ARG A 67 2.86 -3.54 8.41
C ARG A 67 3.61 -2.57 9.30
N TYR A 68 4.01 -1.43 8.76
CA TYR A 68 4.86 -0.47 9.45
C TYR A 68 4.59 0.95 8.96
N ALA A 69 4.63 1.89 9.91
CA ALA A 69 4.65 3.32 9.67
C ALA A 69 6.00 3.87 10.13
N TRP A 70 6.76 4.47 9.22
CA TRP A 70 7.99 5.19 9.53
C TRP A 70 7.69 6.68 9.64
N THR A 71 8.05 7.30 10.76
CA THR A 71 8.01 8.75 10.92
C THR A 71 9.39 9.33 10.63
N ILE A 72 9.43 10.33 9.74
CA ILE A 72 10.62 11.12 9.42
C ILE A 72 10.24 12.60 9.46
N ASP A 73 11.21 13.50 9.56
CA ASP A 73 10.95 14.94 9.46
C ASP A 73 11.11 15.41 8.00
N ASP A 74 10.21 16.29 7.56
CA ASP A 74 10.34 16.96 6.26
C ASP A 74 11.40 18.08 6.31
N ALA A 75 11.58 18.78 5.18
CA ALA A 75 12.54 19.88 5.07
C ALA A 75 12.28 21.06 6.03
N ASN A 76 11.07 21.17 6.58
CA ASN A 76 10.67 22.19 7.54
C ASN A 76 10.70 21.68 8.99
N GLY A 77 11.11 20.43 9.22
CA GLY A 77 11.11 19.80 10.54
C GLY A 77 9.72 19.32 11.00
N ALA A 78 8.74 19.21 10.10
CA ALA A 78 7.43 18.67 10.41
C ALA A 78 7.43 17.14 10.24
N PRO A 79 6.81 16.38 11.17
CA PRO A 79 6.76 14.93 11.06
C PRO A 79 5.88 14.51 9.88
N VAL A 80 6.40 13.62 9.07
CA VAL A 80 5.68 12.94 7.99
C VAL A 80 5.79 11.43 8.11
N HIS A 81 4.78 10.74 7.59
CA HIS A 81 4.63 9.30 7.77
C HIS A 81 4.67 8.54 6.45
N LEU A 82 5.54 7.53 6.39
CA LEU A 82 5.68 6.60 5.28
C LEU A 82 5.12 5.23 5.65
N PHE A 83 4.32 4.64 4.76
CA PHE A 83 3.60 3.40 5.03
C PHE A 83 4.20 2.24 4.23
N GLN A 84 4.56 1.15 4.91
CA GLN A 84 4.94 -0.12 4.28
C GLN A 84 3.73 -1.04 4.12
N TRP A 85 3.25 -1.13 2.89
CA TRP A 85 2.32 -2.17 2.46
C TRP A 85 3.08 -3.36 1.86
N GLU A 86 2.62 -4.57 2.16
CA GLU A 86 3.16 -5.81 1.61
C GLU A 86 2.10 -6.53 0.79
N TRP A 87 2.52 -7.10 -0.32
CA TRP A 87 1.71 -7.93 -1.19
C TRP A 87 2.42 -9.26 -1.43
N VAL A 88 1.66 -10.34 -1.36
CA VAL A 88 2.16 -11.68 -1.68
C VAL A 88 2.08 -11.86 -3.19
N ASN A 89 3.25 -11.95 -3.85
CA ASN A 89 3.32 -12.20 -5.29
C ASN A 89 2.69 -13.59 -5.58
N PRO A 90 1.57 -13.67 -6.33
CA PRO A 90 0.92 -14.94 -6.66
C PRO A 90 1.73 -15.78 -7.65
N LYS A 91 2.74 -15.19 -8.30
CA LYS A 91 3.63 -15.82 -9.27
C LYS A 91 5.09 -15.58 -8.85
N PRO A 92 5.57 -16.20 -7.76
CA PRO A 92 6.90 -15.95 -7.22
C PRO A 92 8.03 -16.37 -8.17
N ASP A 93 7.77 -17.33 -9.05
CA ASP A 93 8.75 -17.86 -10.02
C ASP A 93 8.77 -17.07 -11.34
N GLU A 94 7.79 -16.18 -11.56
CA GLU A 94 7.71 -15.35 -12.76
C GLU A 94 8.38 -14.00 -12.52
N GLU A 95 9.26 -13.60 -13.45
CA GLU A 95 9.94 -12.32 -13.39
C GLU A 95 8.95 -11.15 -13.50
N ILE A 96 9.04 -10.20 -12.58
CA ILE A 96 8.35 -8.91 -12.67
C ILE A 96 9.20 -7.97 -13.53
N VAL A 97 8.71 -7.63 -14.71
CA VAL A 97 9.43 -6.75 -15.65
C VAL A 97 9.05 -5.28 -15.49
N ARG A 98 7.87 -4.99 -14.91
CA ARG A 98 7.41 -3.61 -14.72
C ARG A 98 6.40 -3.50 -13.59
N VAL A 99 6.47 -2.40 -12.84
CA VAL A 99 5.42 -1.96 -11.91
C VAL A 99 5.05 -0.52 -12.27
N VAL A 100 3.76 -0.27 -12.48
CA VAL A 100 3.24 1.05 -12.84
C VAL A 100 2.25 1.51 -11.77
N ALA A 101 2.44 2.73 -11.27
CA ALA A 101 1.43 3.40 -10.46
C ALA A 101 0.44 4.11 -11.40
N GLU A 102 -0.84 3.80 -11.27
CA GLU A 102 -1.93 4.41 -12.03
C GLU A 102 -2.88 5.09 -11.05
N HIS A 103 -3.23 6.34 -11.28
CA HIS A 103 -4.23 7.05 -10.48
C HIS A 103 -5.63 6.85 -11.11
N ASP A 104 -6.65 6.56 -10.30
CA ASP A 104 -7.99 6.26 -10.81
C ASP A 104 -8.88 7.51 -11.03
N GLY A 105 -8.43 8.66 -10.55
CA GLY A 105 -9.13 9.94 -10.71
C GLY A 105 -10.38 10.09 -9.84
N VAL A 106 -10.62 9.18 -8.90
CA VAL A 106 -11.82 9.19 -8.06
C VAL A 106 -11.66 10.11 -6.84
N LEU A 107 -10.49 10.08 -6.21
CA LEU A 107 -10.10 11.01 -5.16
C LEU A 107 -8.89 11.80 -5.65
N ASP A 108 -8.87 13.12 -5.46
CA ASP A 108 -7.69 13.92 -5.85
C ASP A 108 -6.54 13.69 -4.86
N VAL A 109 -5.68 12.72 -5.18
CA VAL A 109 -4.48 12.41 -4.39
C VAL A 109 -3.21 12.33 -5.22
N SER A 110 -2.11 12.86 -4.67
CA SER A 110 -0.76 12.57 -5.17
C SER A 110 -0.21 11.32 -4.48
N LEU A 111 -0.13 10.22 -5.21
CA LEU A 111 0.50 8.98 -4.77
C LEU A 111 2.02 9.06 -4.93
N SER A 112 2.76 8.89 -3.84
CA SER A 112 4.23 8.93 -3.84
C SER A 112 4.82 7.57 -3.49
N VAL A 113 5.77 7.10 -4.31
CA VAL A 113 6.55 5.86 -4.16
C VAL A 113 7.98 6.18 -3.78
N PHE A 114 8.43 5.67 -2.63
CA PHE A 114 9.81 5.89 -2.17
C PHE A 114 10.71 4.68 -2.37
N ALA A 115 10.16 3.47 -2.24
CA ALA A 115 10.95 2.25 -2.35
C ALA A 115 10.05 1.03 -2.64
N VAL A 116 10.58 0.12 -3.46
CA VAL A 116 10.01 -1.19 -3.74
C VAL A 116 11.08 -2.23 -3.44
N SER A 117 10.72 -3.28 -2.70
CA SER A 117 11.63 -4.36 -2.35
C SER A 117 10.88 -5.69 -2.35
N GLY A 118 11.52 -6.74 -2.85
CA GLY A 118 11.03 -8.11 -2.75
C GLY A 118 11.73 -8.89 -1.64
N ARG A 119 11.07 -9.91 -1.10
CA ARG A 119 11.71 -10.94 -0.26
C ARG A 119 11.04 -12.29 -0.49
N VAL A 120 11.81 -13.36 -0.31
CA VAL A 120 11.25 -14.72 -0.26
C VAL A 120 10.58 -14.93 1.09
N VAL A 121 9.34 -15.43 1.09
CA VAL A 121 8.68 -15.90 2.30
C VAL A 121 9.12 -17.34 2.53
N ARG A 122 9.83 -17.62 3.63
CA ARG A 122 10.15 -19.00 4.00
C ARG A 122 8.84 -19.70 4.40
N SER A 123 8.46 -20.72 3.65
CA SER A 123 7.47 -21.69 4.12
C SER A 123 8.15 -22.54 5.17
N ASP A 124 7.63 -22.58 6.39
CA ASP A 124 8.14 -23.50 7.40
C ASP A 124 7.92 -24.92 6.89
N THR A 125 9.00 -25.59 6.49
CA THR A 125 8.98 -27.02 6.20
C THR A 125 8.62 -27.73 7.51
N VAL A 126 7.41 -28.28 7.57
CA VAL A 126 7.04 -29.24 8.63
C VAL A 126 8.07 -30.36 8.54
N ALA A 127 8.95 -30.45 9.54
CA ALA A 127 9.87 -31.56 9.67
C ALA A 127 9.03 -32.83 9.80
N ASP A 128 9.13 -33.70 8.79
CA ASP A 128 8.61 -35.06 8.84
C ASP A 128 9.36 -35.80 9.96
N THR A 129 8.81 -35.79 11.17
CA THR A 129 9.27 -36.66 12.24
C THR A 129 8.77 -38.06 11.95
N GLY A 130 9.47 -38.75 11.05
CA GLY A 130 9.31 -40.18 10.84
C GLY A 130 9.54 -40.93 12.15
N HIS A 131 8.46 -41.38 12.78
CA HIS A 131 8.53 -42.37 13.84
C HIS A 131 8.85 -43.72 13.20
N GLY A 132 10.13 -44.10 13.27
CA GLY A 132 10.58 -45.46 13.06
C GLY A 132 9.90 -46.40 14.05
N ARG A 133 9.47 -47.54 13.52
CA ARG A 133 8.93 -48.69 14.26
C ARG A 133 9.95 -49.28 15.22
#